data_AF-A0A5N6XD25-F1
#
_entry.id   AF-A0A5N6XD25-F1
#
_cell.length_a   1.000
_cell.length_b   1.000
_cell.length_c   1.000
_cell.angle_alpha   90.00
_cell.angle_beta   90.00
_cell.angle_gamma   90.00
#
_symmetry.space_group_name_H-M   'P 1'
#
loop_
_entity.id
_entity.type
_entity.pdbx_description
1 polymer ?
#
loop_
_entity_poly.entity_id
_entity_poly.type
_entity_poly.pdbx_seq_one_letter_code
_entity_poly.pdbx_strand_id
1 'polypeptide(L)'
;MVQLASAGESQDTPEAFYSNAQHTLCLQKDALASCETLLECPTCSAQSAHITMVTHISDRMLTSIRDLVSASPMVRSLAYRDGLISSQSGSYNDPGDTGLQIRRWKLDNEDEMQVLRSLVNVRITKLNSLLNRLEKIVIVHQWSSHVSIVRDLQERFNQTIIMVSMG
;
A
#
# COMPACT_ATOMS: atom_id res chain seq x y z
N MET A 1 -1.23 24.56 45.97
CA MET A 1 -1.65 23.20 45.61
C MET A 1 -2.22 23.29 44.19
N VAL A 2 -1.37 23.12 43.18
CA VAL A 2 -1.75 23.23 41.76
C VAL A 2 -1.49 21.87 41.12
N GLN A 3 -2.56 21.22 40.67
CA GLN A 3 -2.52 20.03 39.84
C GLN A 3 -1.97 20.42 38.47
N LEU A 4 -0.85 19.80 38.06
CA LEU A 4 -0.37 19.80 36.69
C LEU A 4 -0.80 18.49 36.05
N ALA A 5 -1.72 18.62 35.09
CA ALA A 5 -2.27 17.54 34.28
C ALA A 5 -1.16 16.92 33.42
N SER A 6 -1.17 15.59 33.36
CA SER A 6 -0.34 14.75 32.50
C SER A 6 -0.65 15.02 31.03
N ALA A 7 0.37 15.39 30.26
CA ALA A 7 0.34 15.28 28.81
C ALA A 7 0.36 13.79 28.44
N GLY A 8 -0.75 13.30 27.89
CA GLY A 8 -0.81 11.99 27.26
C GLY A 8 -0.07 12.04 25.94
N GLU A 9 1.18 11.58 25.92
CA GLU A 9 1.85 11.19 24.69
C GLU A 9 1.14 9.94 24.16
N SER A 10 0.35 10.10 23.09
CA SER A 10 -0.25 9.00 22.35
C SER A 10 0.87 8.28 21.61
N GLN A 11 1.52 7.36 22.31
CA GLN A 11 2.54 6.48 21.77
C GLN A 11 1.81 5.47 20.87
N ASP A 12 1.79 5.72 19.55
CA ASP A 12 1.30 4.75 18.57
C ASP A 12 2.09 3.46 18.75
N THR A 13 1.44 2.42 19.28
CA THR A 13 2.09 1.14 19.48
C THR A 13 2.38 0.49 18.12
N PRO A 14 3.51 -0.21 17.96
CA PRO A 14 3.82 -0.93 16.72
C PRO A 14 2.66 -1.82 16.25
N GLU A 15 1.95 -2.45 17.19
CA GLU A 15 0.77 -3.27 16.93
C GLU A 15 -0.37 -2.52 16.24
N ALA A 16 -0.63 -1.27 16.65
CA ALA A 16 -1.67 -0.44 16.05
C ALA A 16 -1.33 -0.09 14.59
N PHE A 17 -0.06 0.22 14.33
CA PHE A 17 0.43 0.44 12.96
C PHE A 17 0.21 -0.80 12.08
N TYR A 18 0.55 -1.99 12.58
CA TYR A 18 0.40 -3.24 11.84
C TYR A 18 -1.04 -3.56 11.49
N SER A 19 -1.92 -3.52 12.48
CA SER A 19 -3.35 -3.78 12.27
C SER A 19 -3.93 -2.82 11.23
N ASN A 20 -3.56 -1.54 11.32
CA ASN A 20 -3.99 -0.51 10.36
C ASN A 20 -3.42 -0.76 8.95
N ALA A 21 -2.14 -1.13 8.85
CA ALA A 21 -1.48 -1.44 7.58
C ALA A 21 -2.10 -2.68 6.92
N GLN A 22 -2.34 -3.74 7.68
CA GLN A 22 -2.98 -4.95 7.20
C GLN A 22 -4.40 -4.66 6.69
N HIS A 23 -5.21 -3.96 7.49
CA HIS A 23 -6.57 -3.59 7.10
C HIS A 23 -6.58 -2.76 5.81
N THR A 24 -5.67 -1.78 5.72
CA THR A 24 -5.49 -0.94 4.53
C THR A 24 -5.13 -1.78 3.30
N LEU A 25 -4.16 -2.68 3.41
CA LEU A 25 -3.71 -3.55 2.32
C LEU A 25 -4.78 -4.56 1.87
N CYS A 26 -5.66 -4.97 2.79
CA CYS A 26 -6.84 -5.77 2.50
C CYS A 26 -7.85 -4.97 1.67
N LEU A 27 -8.23 -3.76 2.10
CA LEU A 27 -9.14 -2.90 1.34
C LEU A 27 -8.60 -2.58 -0.07
N GLN A 28 -7.30 -2.30 -0.19
CA GLN A 28 -6.66 -2.07 -1.48
C GLN A 28 -6.72 -3.29 -2.40
N LYS A 29 -6.65 -4.50 -1.85
CA LYS A 29 -6.75 -5.75 -2.63
C LYS A 29 -8.09 -5.83 -3.36
N ASP A 30 -9.17 -5.56 -2.64
CA ASP A 30 -10.52 -5.69 -3.14
C ASP A 30 -10.86 -4.54 -4.10
N ALA A 31 -10.37 -3.33 -3.81
CA ALA A 31 -10.47 -2.19 -4.72
C ALA A 31 -9.75 -2.44 -6.05
N LEU A 32 -8.51 -2.96 -6.02
CA LEU A 32 -7.76 -3.32 -7.23
C LEU A 32 -8.51 -4.35 -8.07
N ALA A 33 -8.97 -5.44 -7.45
CA ALA A 33 -9.70 -6.50 -8.16
C ALA A 33 -10.99 -5.96 -8.81
N SER A 34 -11.69 -5.06 -8.11
CA SER A 34 -12.90 -4.42 -8.62
C SER A 34 -12.60 -3.51 -9.82
N CYS A 35 -11.55 -2.69 -9.73
CA CYS A 35 -11.11 -1.85 -10.84
C CYS A 35 -10.63 -2.68 -12.05
N GLU A 36 -9.85 -3.73 -11.82
CA GLU A 36 -9.38 -4.66 -12.86
C GLU A 36 -10.58 -5.25 -13.61
N THR A 37 -11.56 -5.80 -12.89
CA THR A 37 -12.80 -6.37 -13.46
C THR A 37 -13.60 -5.33 -14.25
N LEU A 38 -13.71 -4.10 -13.72
CA LEU A 38 -14.43 -3.03 -14.41
C LEU A 38 -13.76 -2.65 -15.74
N LEU A 39 -12.43 -2.57 -15.76
CA LEU A 39 -11.67 -2.26 -16.99
C LEU A 39 -11.61 -3.45 -17.96
N GLU A 40 -11.99 -4.67 -17.54
CA GLU A 40 -12.16 -5.86 -18.38
C GLU A 40 -13.48 -5.90 -19.12
N CYS A 41 -14.51 -5.31 -18.55
CA CYS A 41 -15.81 -5.17 -19.19
C CYS A 41 -15.77 -4.07 -20.26
N PRO A 42 -15.88 -4.38 -21.57
CA PRO A 42 -15.76 -3.38 -22.64
C PRO A 42 -16.84 -2.30 -22.58
N THR A 43 -18.06 -2.68 -22.19
CA THR A 43 -19.19 -1.74 -21.99
C THR A 43 -18.95 -0.82 -20.81
N CYS A 44 -18.28 -1.31 -19.77
CA CYS A 44 -18.01 -0.56 -18.55
C CYS A 44 -16.86 0.42 -18.78
N SER A 45 -15.79 -0.02 -19.45
CA SER A 45 -14.62 0.79 -19.77
C SER A 45 -14.90 1.88 -20.81
N ALA A 46 -15.96 1.72 -21.62
CA ALA A 46 -16.41 2.75 -22.57
C ALA A 46 -17.14 3.93 -21.89
N GLN A 47 -17.43 3.85 -20.58
CA GLN A 47 -18.12 4.91 -19.85
C GLN A 47 -17.12 5.80 -19.11
N SER A 48 -17.09 7.08 -19.47
CA SER A 48 -16.19 8.07 -18.85
C SER A 48 -16.39 8.20 -17.33
N ALA A 49 -17.62 8.03 -16.84
CA ALA A 49 -17.93 8.07 -15.41
C ALA A 49 -17.22 6.95 -14.63
N HIS A 50 -17.20 5.72 -15.16
CA HIS A 50 -16.47 4.64 -14.53
C HIS A 50 -14.96 4.86 -14.54
N ILE A 51 -14.46 5.46 -15.61
CA ILE A 51 -13.04 5.75 -15.77
C ILE A 51 -12.60 6.84 -14.78
N THR A 52 -13.40 7.89 -14.61
CA THR A 52 -13.23 8.87 -13.53
C THR A 52 -13.18 8.19 -12.16
N MET A 53 -14.12 7.28 -11.88
CA MET A 53 -14.14 6.54 -10.62
C MET A 53 -12.87 5.70 -10.43
N VAL A 54 -12.44 4.94 -11.43
CA VAL A 54 -11.20 4.14 -11.37
C VAL A 54 -9.98 5.03 -11.17
N THR A 55 -9.92 6.19 -11.81
CA THR A 55 -8.85 7.18 -11.58
C THR A 55 -8.81 7.65 -10.13
N HIS A 56 -9.96 8.01 -9.54
CA HIS A 56 -10.02 8.43 -8.14
C HIS A 56 -9.67 7.32 -7.16
N ILE A 57 -10.12 6.09 -7.41
CA ILE A 57 -9.75 4.93 -6.58
C ILE A 57 -8.24 4.69 -6.67
N SER A 58 -7.66 4.76 -7.87
CA SER A 58 -6.22 4.62 -8.09
C SER A 58 -5.41 5.70 -7.36
N ASP A 59 -5.89 6.94 -7.37
CA ASP A 59 -5.30 8.07 -6.65
C ASP A 59 -5.33 7.88 -5.12
N ARG A 60 -6.46 7.42 -4.59
CA ARG A 60 -6.58 7.10 -3.15
C ARG A 60 -5.67 5.93 -2.76
N MET A 61 -5.55 4.91 -3.59
CA MET A 61 -4.63 3.79 -3.34
C MET A 61 -3.18 4.27 -3.33
N LEU A 62 -2.79 5.13 -4.28
CA LEU A 62 -1.45 5.71 -4.30
C LEU A 62 -1.15 6.53 -3.03
N THR A 63 -2.09 7.39 -2.61
CA THR A 63 -1.96 8.18 -1.39
C THR A 63 -1.79 7.28 -0.17
N SER A 64 -2.63 6.27 -0.05
CA SER A 64 -2.56 5.29 1.04
C SER A 64 -1.25 4.48 1.04
N ILE A 65 -0.71 4.11 -0.12
CA ILE A 65 0.62 3.47 -0.21
C ILE A 65 1.70 4.43 0.28
N ARG A 66 1.65 5.70 -0.14
CA ARG A 66 2.60 6.72 0.30
C ARG A 66 2.55 6.93 1.81
N ASP A 67 1.37 6.94 2.40
CA ASP A 67 1.19 7.08 3.85
C ASP A 67 1.82 5.90 4.59
N LEU A 68 1.59 4.67 4.13
CA LEU A 68 2.19 3.46 4.71
C LEU A 68 3.72 3.48 4.64
N VAL A 69 4.28 3.89 3.51
CA VAL A 69 5.74 4.02 3.29
C VAL A 69 6.36 5.14 4.14
N SER A 70 5.59 6.20 4.39
CA SER A 70 6.04 7.34 5.19
C SER A 70 6.01 7.05 6.68
N ALA A 71 5.01 6.28 7.12
CA ALA A 71 4.81 5.91 8.52
C ALA A 71 5.85 4.89 9.05
N SER A 72 6.49 4.10 8.18
CA SER A 72 7.53 3.16 8.61
C SER A 72 8.72 3.10 7.62
N PRO A 73 9.95 3.44 8.05
CA PRO A 73 11.17 3.32 7.25
C PRO A 73 11.46 1.88 6.80
N MET A 74 11.01 0.87 7.55
CA MET A 74 11.20 -0.54 7.18
C MET A 74 10.33 -0.97 6.00
N VAL A 75 9.17 -0.33 5.78
CA VAL A 75 8.37 -0.49 4.55
C VAL A 75 9.06 0.18 3.37
N ARG A 76 9.85 1.23 3.63
CA ARG A 76 10.50 2.03 2.60
C ARG A 76 11.57 1.24 1.88
N SER A 77 12.41 0.45 2.55
CA SER A 77 13.53 -0.15 1.82
C SER A 77 13.04 -1.00 0.65
N LEU A 78 13.69 -0.96 -0.51
CA LEU A 78 13.39 -1.82 -1.68
C LEU A 78 14.53 -2.82 -1.98
N ALA A 79 15.57 -2.85 -1.14
CA ALA A 79 16.62 -3.85 -1.18
C ALA A 79 16.08 -5.26 -0.86
N TYR A 80 15.46 -5.88 -1.86
CA TYR A 80 15.28 -7.33 -1.94
C TYR A 80 16.66 -7.91 -2.24
N ARG A 81 17.37 -8.38 -1.22
CA ARG A 81 18.39 -9.38 -1.45
C ARG A 81 17.69 -10.73 -1.42
N ASP A 82 17.51 -11.28 -2.61
CA ASP A 82 17.22 -12.71 -2.79
C ASP A 82 18.38 -13.47 -2.13
N GLY A 83 18.17 -14.05 -0.95
CA GLY A 83 19.25 -14.76 -0.27
C GLY A 83 19.07 -14.95 1.24
N LEU A 84 18.56 -16.14 1.57
CA LEU A 84 18.76 -16.88 2.82
C LEU A 84 18.08 -16.34 4.08
N ILE A 85 17.04 -17.10 4.47
CA ILE A 85 16.62 -17.33 5.85
C ILE A 85 17.87 -17.59 6.69
N SER A 86 18.38 -16.57 7.37
CA SER A 86 19.37 -16.74 8.43
C SER A 86 18.61 -16.73 9.74
N SER A 87 18.19 -17.91 10.18
CA SER A 87 17.66 -18.15 11.51
C SER A 87 18.69 -17.75 12.56
N GLN A 88 18.61 -16.52 13.07
CA GLN A 88 19.25 -16.14 14.33
C GLN A 88 18.17 -16.08 15.41
N SER A 89 18.10 -17.18 16.14
CA SER A 89 17.37 -17.35 17.40
C SER A 89 17.78 -16.27 18.40
N GLY A 90 16.96 -15.23 18.54
CA GLY A 90 17.04 -14.22 19.59
C GLY A 90 15.96 -14.46 20.65
N SER A 91 16.36 -14.96 21.82
CA SER A 91 15.51 -15.17 22.99
C SER A 91 15.15 -13.84 23.68
N TYR A 92 13.87 -13.47 23.74
CA TYR A 92 13.34 -12.58 24.78
C TYR A 92 11.91 -12.94 25.17
N ASN A 93 11.68 -13.08 26.48
CA ASN A 93 10.35 -13.22 27.07
C ASN A 93 9.71 -11.82 27.16
N ASP A 94 8.76 -11.51 26.28
CA ASP A 94 7.92 -10.31 26.40
C ASP A 94 6.43 -10.72 26.36
N PRO A 95 5.63 -10.47 27.42
CA PRO A 95 4.29 -11.01 27.55
C PRO A 95 3.19 -10.14 26.90
N GLY A 96 3.52 -9.34 25.88
CA GLY A 96 2.58 -8.44 25.20
C GLY A 96 2.34 -8.69 23.72
N ASP A 97 3.09 -9.61 23.11
CA ASP A 97 3.12 -9.75 21.65
C ASP A 97 1.78 -10.34 21.12
N THR A 98 1.09 -9.61 20.23
CA THR A 98 -0.12 -10.07 19.53
C THR A 98 0.07 -10.09 18.01
N GLY A 99 1.19 -10.67 17.57
CA GLY A 99 1.53 -10.81 16.16
C GLY A 99 0.52 -11.46 15.22
N LEU A 100 0.72 -11.21 13.93
CA LEU A 100 0.02 -11.73 12.75
C LEU A 100 0.03 -13.26 12.74
N GLN A 101 -1.16 -13.84 12.87
CA GLN A 101 -1.31 -15.29 12.82
C GLN A 101 -1.33 -15.81 11.39
N ILE A 102 -0.29 -16.54 11.02
CA ILE A 102 -0.32 -17.47 9.89
C ILE A 102 -0.57 -18.87 10.47
N ARG A 103 -1.84 -19.29 10.46
CA ARG A 103 -2.30 -20.55 11.09
C ARG A 103 -2.00 -20.61 12.60
N ARG A 104 -1.00 -21.38 13.02
CA ARG A 104 -0.61 -21.63 14.43
C ARG A 104 0.74 -21.00 14.78
N TRP A 105 1.34 -20.26 13.84
CA TRP A 105 2.62 -19.59 13.98
C TRP A 105 2.37 -18.09 14.07
N LYS A 106 3.08 -17.46 14.99
CA LYS A 106 3.07 -16.02 15.22
C LYS A 106 4.39 -15.49 14.71
N LEU A 107 4.30 -14.52 13.80
CA LEU A 107 5.47 -13.86 13.25
C LEU A 107 6.02 -12.91 14.32
N ASP A 108 7.34 -12.72 14.33
CA ASP A 108 7.93 -11.64 15.10
C ASP A 108 7.83 -10.32 14.31
N ASN A 109 8.14 -9.20 14.98
CA ASN A 109 8.03 -7.87 14.37
C ASN A 109 8.85 -7.71 13.09
N GLU A 110 9.97 -8.43 12.91
CA GLU A 110 10.79 -8.30 11.70
C GLU A 110 10.13 -9.06 10.53
N ASP A 111 9.71 -10.30 10.78
CA ASP A 111 9.00 -11.12 9.80
C ASP A 111 7.71 -10.44 9.32
N GLU A 112 6.96 -9.84 10.24
CA GLU A 112 5.77 -9.08 9.92
C GLU A 112 6.07 -7.88 9.02
N MET A 113 7.20 -7.18 9.25
CA MET A 113 7.57 -5.99 8.48
C MET A 113 7.90 -6.41 7.05
N GLN A 114 8.59 -7.53 6.89
CA GLN A 114 8.90 -8.10 5.57
C GLN A 114 7.63 -8.50 4.82
N VAL A 115 6.62 -9.05 5.52
CA VAL A 115 5.31 -9.35 4.92
C VAL A 115 4.63 -8.07 4.44
N LEU A 116 4.53 -7.04 5.29
CA LEU A 116 3.92 -5.75 4.90
C LEU A 116 4.62 -5.14 3.68
N ARG A 117 5.95 -5.11 3.69
CA ARG A 117 6.77 -4.61 2.58
C ARG A 117 6.49 -5.37 1.28
N SER A 118 6.46 -6.71 1.35
CA SER A 118 6.14 -7.55 0.19
C SER A 118 4.74 -7.28 -0.34
N LEU A 119 3.76 -7.10 0.56
CA LEU A 119 2.40 -6.75 0.18
C LEU A 119 2.31 -5.37 -0.48
N VAL A 120 2.99 -4.35 0.07
CA VAL A 120 3.08 -3.01 -0.52
C VAL A 120 3.68 -3.08 -1.93
N ASN A 121 4.76 -3.85 -2.11
CA ASN A 121 5.38 -4.05 -3.43
C ASN A 121 4.40 -4.66 -4.43
N VAL A 122 3.66 -5.70 -4.03
CA VAL A 122 2.61 -6.30 -4.87
C VAL A 122 1.54 -5.26 -5.22
N ARG A 123 1.14 -4.39 -4.28
CA ARG A 123 0.17 -3.31 -4.56
C ARG A 123 0.71 -2.28 -5.54
N ILE A 124 1.97 -1.89 -5.42
CA ILE A 124 2.65 -1.00 -6.38
C ILE A 124 2.65 -1.62 -7.78
N THR A 125 3.04 -2.89 -7.92
CA THR A 125 3.05 -3.59 -9.20
C THR A 125 1.66 -3.66 -9.84
N LYS A 126 0.63 -4.01 -9.05
CA LYS A 126 -0.75 -4.07 -9.53
C LYS A 126 -1.29 -2.71 -9.93
N LEU A 127 -1.04 -1.68 -9.11
CA LEU A 127 -1.46 -0.31 -9.41
C LEU A 127 -0.81 0.19 -10.71
N ASN A 128 0.47 -0.09 -10.92
CA ASN A 128 1.14 0.23 -12.20
C ASN A 128 0.43 -0.42 -13.40
N SER A 129 0.11 -1.71 -13.29
CA SER A 129 -0.62 -2.42 -14.34
C SER A 129 -1.99 -1.80 -14.62
N LEU A 130 -2.73 -1.45 -13.57
CA LEU A 130 -4.03 -0.79 -13.67
C LEU A 130 -3.92 0.59 -14.35
N LEU A 131 -2.94 1.41 -13.96
CA LEU A 131 -2.71 2.73 -14.56
C LEU A 131 -2.34 2.63 -16.04
N ASN A 132 -1.47 1.69 -16.41
CA ASN A 132 -1.10 1.47 -17.82
C ASN A 132 -2.30 1.01 -18.66
N ARG A 133 -3.21 0.24 -18.07
CA ARG A 133 -4.46 -0.15 -18.73
C ARG A 133 -5.41 1.03 -18.88
N LEU A 134 -5.55 1.83 -17.83
CA LEU A 134 -6.37 3.03 -17.83
C LEU A 134 -5.90 4.02 -18.89
N GLU A 135 -4.59 4.24 -19.00
CA GLU A 135 -3.96 5.07 -20.03
C GLU A 135 -4.34 4.61 -21.45
N LYS A 136 -4.23 3.31 -21.73
CA LYS A 136 -4.63 2.76 -23.04
C LYS A 136 -6.10 3.06 -23.36
N ILE A 137 -7.00 2.89 -22.38
CA ILE A 137 -8.43 3.12 -22.57
C ILE A 137 -8.71 4.59 -22.85
N VAL A 138 -8.15 5.51 -22.06
CA VAL A 138 -8.40 6.95 -22.24
C VAL A 138 -7.84 7.48 -23.56
N ILE A 139 -6.73 6.92 -24.06
CA ILE A 139 -6.17 7.23 -25.38
C ILE A 139 -7.09 6.72 -26.49
N VAL A 140 -7.56 5.48 -26.42
CA VAL A 140 -8.48 4.89 -27.41
C VAL A 140 -9.77 5.70 -27.53
N HIS A 141 -10.32 6.17 -26.40
CA HIS A 141 -11.54 6.98 -26.39
C HIS A 141 -11.30 8.49 -26.59
N GLN A 142 -10.04 8.92 -26.72
CA GLN A 142 -9.65 10.33 -26.93
C GLN A 142 -10.18 11.31 -25.87
N TRP A 143 -10.32 10.87 -24.62
CA TRP A 143 -10.76 11.73 -23.52
C TRP A 143 -9.59 12.57 -22.99
N SER A 144 -9.35 13.74 -23.59
CA SER A 144 -8.19 14.60 -23.30
C SER A 144 -8.05 14.99 -21.83
N SER A 145 -9.15 15.26 -21.13
CA SER A 145 -9.15 15.55 -19.70
C SER A 145 -8.65 14.34 -18.90
N HIS A 146 -9.18 13.14 -19.17
CA HIS A 146 -8.75 11.91 -18.49
C HIS A 146 -7.29 11.57 -18.81
N VAL A 147 -6.83 11.75 -20.04
CA VAL A 147 -5.41 11.57 -20.41
C VAL A 147 -4.51 12.44 -19.53
N SER A 148 -4.87 13.71 -19.33
CA SER A 148 -4.09 14.63 -18.51
C SER A 148 -4.04 14.21 -17.04
N ILE A 149 -5.16 13.75 -16.49
CA ILE A 149 -5.27 13.28 -15.11
C ILE A 149 -4.49 11.97 -14.90
N VAL A 150 -4.61 11.01 -15.82
CA VAL A 150 -3.88 9.73 -15.74
C VAL A 150 -2.38 9.97 -15.80
N ARG A 151 -1.92 10.90 -16.64
CA ARG A 151 -0.50 11.27 -16.71
C ARG A 151 0.03 11.88 -15.41
N ASP A 152 -0.72 12.82 -14.80
CA ASP A 152 -0.38 13.38 -13.49
C ASP A 152 -0.31 12.28 -12.41
N LEU A 153 -1.26 11.35 -12.43
CA LEU A 153 -1.29 10.22 -11.50
C LEU A 153 -0.08 9.28 -11.70
N GLN A 154 0.31 9.00 -12.95
CA GLN A 154 1.52 8.23 -13.26
C GLN A 154 2.80 8.95 -12.80
N GLU A 155 2.87 10.27 -12.93
CA GLU A 155 4.01 11.05 -12.44
C GLU A 155 4.13 10.94 -10.92
N ARG A 156 3.03 11.14 -10.18
CA ARG A 156 3.01 10.98 -8.72
C ARG A 156 3.28 9.54 -8.28
N PHE A 157 2.86 8.56 -9.08
CA PHE A 157 3.17 7.16 -8.86
C PHE A 157 4.69 6.91 -8.96
N ASN A 158 5.34 7.43 -10.01
CA ASN A 158 6.78 7.32 -10.20
C ASN A 158 7.58 8.00 -9.07
N GLN A 159 7.15 9.19 -8.63
CA GLN A 159 7.75 9.85 -7.46
C GLN A 159 7.66 8.98 -6.21
N THR A 160 6.54 8.30 -6.01
CA THR A 160 6.33 7.40 -4.87
C THR A 160 7.23 6.16 -4.97
N ILE A 161 7.38 5.56 -6.16
CA ILE A 161 8.33 4.46 -6.39
C ILE A 161 9.76 4.87 -6.04
N ILE A 162 10.17 6.08 -6.41
CA ILE A 162 11.51 6.59 -6.11
C ILE A 162 11.70 6.72 -4.59
N MET A 163 10.69 7.20 -3.86
CA MET A 163 10.73 7.28 -2.39
C MET A 163 10.91 5.91 -1.74
N VAL A 164 10.26 4.87 -2.27
CA VAL A 164 10.44 3.49 -1.81
C VAL A 164 11.82 2.97 -2.25
N SER A 165 12.30 3.29 -3.45
CA SER A 165 13.55 2.73 -3.97
C SER A 165 14.81 3.22 -3.24
N MET A 166 14.75 4.35 -2.55
CA MET A 166 15.89 4.99 -1.88
C MET A 166 16.01 4.69 -0.36
N GLY A 167 15.25 3.71 0.15
CA GLY A 167 15.27 3.29 1.56
C GLY A 167 16.21 2.12 1.88
#